data_AF-A0A3E1KAM2-F1
#
_entry.id   AF-A0A3E1KAM2-F1
#
_cell.length_a   1.000
_cell.length_b   1.000
_cell.length_c   1.000
_cell.angle_alpha   90.00
_cell.angle_beta   90.00
_cell.angle_gamma   90.00
#
_symmetry.space_group_name_H-M   'P 1'
#
loop_
_entity.id
_entity.type
_entity.pdbx_description
1 polymer ?
#
loop_
_entity_poly.entity_id
_entity_poly.type
_entity_poly.pdbx_seq_one_letter_code
_entity_poly.pdbx_strand_id
1 'polypeptide(L)'
;MSLDPALREKIESQVASHRVVLYMKGTPKMPQCGFSAKTAGILDQLLAGDYASYNVLEDESVREGIKVFGDWPTIPQLYVDGELVGGNDIIGEMFNSGELHELFGLEKPDRTPPEITITDKAAEKIREFLDAYPGNHLHFAIDGGWDAQFQVGPKQGTEIETESNGITVLMDIGSAQRAKGATIDWVETVQGEGLKLDLPGAPAPVRQMTPAELQERMNSGENLRVIDVRSEADRNEKPLDFAEVLDADLMAKLKDGDTNQPLVFVCNVGQTSMQYAEHYRKQGYTQVYNLEGGANAILS
;
A
#
# COMPACT_ATOMS: atom_id res chain seq x y z
N MET A 1 -20.04 -32.69 -7.61
CA MET A 1 -20.61 -32.81 -8.97
C MET A 1 -19.46 -33.01 -9.92
N SER A 2 -19.56 -33.88 -10.93
CA SER A 2 -18.51 -34.06 -11.92
C SER A 2 -18.43 -32.82 -12.82
N LEU A 3 -17.21 -32.32 -13.07
CA LEU A 3 -16.96 -31.22 -13.99
C LEU A 3 -17.29 -31.65 -15.42
N ASP A 4 -18.08 -30.86 -16.15
CA ASP A 4 -18.37 -31.10 -17.57
C ASP A 4 -17.06 -31.20 -18.38
N PRO A 5 -16.90 -32.18 -19.30
CA PRO A 5 -15.65 -32.36 -20.03
C PRO A 5 -15.19 -31.14 -20.84
N ALA A 6 -16.10 -30.40 -21.47
CA ALA A 6 -15.73 -29.21 -22.24
C ALA A 6 -15.30 -28.06 -21.32
N LEU A 7 -15.96 -27.91 -20.17
CA LEU A 7 -15.56 -26.95 -19.14
C LEU A 7 -14.20 -27.32 -18.52
N ARG A 8 -13.92 -28.61 -18.31
CA ARG A 8 -12.62 -29.11 -17.85
C ARG A 8 -11.51 -28.73 -18.83
N GLU A 9 -11.68 -29.04 -20.12
CA GLU A 9 -10.70 -28.70 -21.15
C GLU A 9 -10.46 -27.19 -21.23
N LYS A 10 -11.51 -26.39 -21.09
CA LYS A 10 -11.40 -24.92 -21.00
C LYS A 10 -10.53 -24.48 -19.83
N ILE A 11 -10.77 -25.01 -18.63
CA ILE A 11 -9.99 -24.67 -17.43
C ILE A 11 -8.53 -25.13 -17.56
N GLU A 12 -8.30 -26.34 -18.06
CA GLU A 12 -6.95 -26.88 -18.29
C GLU A 12 -6.17 -26.00 -19.27
N SER A 13 -6.81 -25.56 -20.36
CA SER A 13 -6.22 -24.62 -21.32
C SER A 13 -5.91 -23.26 -20.69
N GLN A 14 -6.81 -22.73 -19.85
CA GLN A 14 -6.59 -21.47 -19.14
C GLN A 14 -5.43 -21.55 -18.15
N VAL A 15 -5.36 -22.60 -17.34
CA VAL A 15 -4.28 -22.82 -16.37
C VAL A 15 -2.94 -23.04 -17.09
N ALA A 16 -2.94 -23.69 -18.26
CA ALA A 16 -1.73 -23.88 -19.07
C ALA A 16 -1.35 -22.65 -19.93
N SER A 17 -2.18 -21.60 -19.98
CA SER A 17 -1.95 -20.44 -20.84
C SER A 17 -0.78 -19.56 -20.41
N HIS A 18 -0.41 -19.64 -19.13
CA HIS A 18 0.65 -18.85 -18.53
C HIS A 18 1.27 -19.63 -17.37
N ARG A 19 2.54 -19.35 -17.04
CA ARG A 19 3.21 -19.96 -15.88
C ARG A 19 2.44 -19.67 -14.59
N VAL A 20 2.00 -18.43 -14.42
CA VAL A 20 1.24 -17.97 -13.25
C VAL A 20 -0.16 -17.55 -13.71
N VAL A 21 -1.19 -18.16 -13.11
CA VAL A 21 -2.60 -17.93 -13.45
C VAL A 21 -3.43 -17.66 -12.20
N LEU A 22 -4.15 -16.54 -12.17
CA LEU A 22 -5.02 -16.13 -11.07
C LEU A 22 -6.50 -16.16 -11.48
N TYR A 23 -7.30 -17.01 -10.84
CA TYR A 23 -8.76 -16.88 -10.87
C TYR A 23 -9.21 -15.93 -9.77
N MET A 24 -9.93 -14.88 -10.14
CA MET A 24 -10.32 -13.82 -9.19
C MET A 24 -11.70 -13.22 -9.50
N LYS A 25 -12.24 -12.47 -8.53
CA LYS A 25 -13.48 -11.70 -8.69
C LYS A 25 -13.14 -10.29 -9.17
N GLY A 26 -13.49 -9.98 -10.42
CA GLY A 26 -13.05 -8.76 -11.10
C GLY A 26 -11.75 -8.98 -11.87
N THR A 27 -11.00 -7.90 -12.10
CA THR A 27 -9.69 -7.93 -12.77
C THR A 27 -8.61 -7.35 -11.84
N PRO A 28 -7.31 -7.56 -12.10
CA PRO A 28 -6.25 -6.94 -11.28
C PRO A 28 -6.40 -5.41 -11.16
N LYS A 29 -6.81 -4.75 -12.25
CA LYS A 29 -7.04 -3.30 -12.30
C LYS A 29 -8.35 -2.87 -11.63
N MET A 30 -9.37 -3.73 -11.63
CA MET A 30 -10.70 -3.45 -11.06
C MET A 30 -11.21 -4.67 -10.27
N PRO A 31 -10.63 -4.95 -9.08
CA PRO A 31 -11.05 -6.08 -8.28
C PRO A 31 -12.42 -5.81 -7.65
N GLN A 32 -13.25 -6.85 -7.56
CA GLN A 32 -14.60 -6.78 -6.98
C GLN A 32 -14.71 -7.54 -5.64
N CYS A 33 -13.58 -7.92 -5.06
CA CYS A 33 -13.49 -8.59 -3.76
C CYS A 33 -12.15 -8.27 -3.11
N GLY A 34 -12.15 -7.95 -1.80
CA GLY A 34 -10.93 -7.60 -1.07
C GLY A 34 -9.85 -8.68 -1.08
N PHE A 35 -10.23 -9.96 -1.00
CA PHE A 35 -9.29 -11.09 -1.11
C PHE A 35 -8.64 -11.16 -2.50
N SER A 36 -9.43 -10.95 -3.55
CA SER A 36 -8.93 -10.88 -4.92
C SER A 36 -8.02 -9.67 -5.13
N ALA A 37 -8.36 -8.50 -4.55
CA ALA A 37 -7.52 -7.31 -4.60
C ALA A 37 -6.16 -7.54 -3.91
N LYS A 38 -6.17 -8.14 -2.71
CA LYS A 38 -4.94 -8.45 -1.96
C LYS A 38 -4.04 -9.43 -2.72
N THR A 39 -4.62 -10.51 -3.25
CA THR A 39 -3.86 -11.51 -4.01
C THR A 39 -3.27 -10.92 -5.30
N ALA A 40 -4.07 -10.17 -6.08
CA ALA A 40 -3.58 -9.49 -7.28
C ALA A 40 -2.47 -8.48 -6.95
N GLY A 41 -2.62 -7.69 -5.88
CA GLY A 41 -1.59 -6.74 -5.44
C GLY A 41 -0.26 -7.40 -5.07
N ILE A 42 -0.28 -8.57 -4.42
CA ILE A 42 0.94 -9.36 -4.15
C ILE A 42 1.61 -9.78 -5.45
N LEU A 43 0.84 -10.30 -6.41
CA LEU A 43 1.39 -10.72 -7.70
C LEU A 43 1.92 -9.54 -8.52
N ASP A 44 1.21 -8.41 -8.53
CA ASP A 44 1.66 -7.18 -9.19
C ASP A 44 2.98 -6.69 -8.58
N GLN A 45 3.14 -6.80 -7.26
CA GLN A 45 4.38 -6.43 -6.57
C GLN A 45 5.55 -7.34 -6.94
N LEU A 46 5.33 -8.66 -7.06
CA LEU A 46 6.42 -9.62 -7.31
C LEU A 46 6.74 -9.81 -8.79
N LEU A 47 5.73 -9.71 -9.65
CA LEU A 47 5.82 -10.09 -11.07
C LEU A 47 5.60 -8.91 -12.01
N ALA A 48 5.35 -7.70 -11.50
CA ALA A 48 5.08 -6.51 -12.31
C ALA A 48 3.96 -6.71 -13.35
N GLY A 49 2.96 -7.53 -13.02
CA GLY A 49 1.85 -7.87 -13.91
C GLY A 49 2.09 -9.03 -14.87
N ASP A 50 3.21 -9.75 -14.75
CA ASP A 50 3.53 -10.93 -15.57
C ASP A 50 2.80 -12.20 -15.08
N TYR A 51 1.47 -12.18 -15.17
CA TYR A 51 0.59 -13.33 -14.92
C TYR A 51 -0.72 -13.20 -15.70
N ALA A 52 -1.36 -14.33 -16.00
CA ALA A 52 -2.71 -14.32 -16.57
C ALA A 52 -3.76 -14.26 -15.45
N SER A 53 -4.86 -13.54 -15.67
CA SER A 53 -5.98 -13.47 -14.74
C SER A 53 -7.30 -13.78 -15.42
N TYR A 54 -8.17 -14.54 -14.75
CA TYR A 54 -9.52 -14.85 -15.22
C TYR A 54 -10.58 -14.35 -14.24
N ASN A 55 -11.47 -13.48 -14.73
CA ASN A 55 -12.59 -12.95 -13.96
C ASN A 55 -13.73 -13.96 -13.89
N VAL A 56 -13.91 -14.62 -12.75
CA VAL A 56 -14.96 -15.64 -12.58
C VAL A 56 -16.37 -15.05 -12.54
N LEU A 57 -16.52 -13.74 -12.40
CA LEU A 57 -17.84 -13.10 -12.37
C LEU A 57 -18.46 -12.96 -13.77
N GLU A 58 -17.64 -13.09 -14.82
CA GLU A 58 -18.11 -13.07 -16.22
C GLU A 58 -18.62 -14.44 -16.68
N ASP A 59 -18.26 -15.51 -15.98
CA ASP A 59 -18.62 -16.89 -16.33
C ASP A 59 -18.86 -17.74 -15.08
N GLU A 60 -20.14 -17.88 -14.71
CA GLU A 60 -20.57 -18.66 -13.54
C GLU A 60 -20.20 -20.14 -13.68
N SER A 61 -20.09 -20.68 -14.91
CA SER A 61 -19.66 -22.07 -15.11
C SER A 61 -18.20 -22.25 -14.75
N VAL A 62 -17.33 -21.29 -15.10
CA VAL A 62 -15.92 -21.28 -14.69
C VAL A 62 -15.80 -21.06 -13.17
N ARG A 63 -16.62 -20.19 -12.59
CA ARG A 63 -16.63 -19.92 -11.15
C ARG A 63 -16.87 -21.15 -10.29
N GLU A 64 -17.86 -21.96 -10.65
CA GLU A 64 -18.13 -23.21 -9.93
C GLU A 64 -17.20 -24.33 -10.39
N GLY A 65 -16.83 -24.35 -11.67
CA GLY A 65 -15.95 -25.34 -12.26
C GLY A 65 -14.55 -25.32 -11.66
N ILE A 66 -13.95 -24.15 -11.44
CA ILE A 66 -12.58 -24.03 -10.92
C ILE A 66 -12.47 -24.55 -9.49
N LYS A 67 -13.54 -24.44 -8.68
CA LYS A 67 -13.58 -25.00 -7.33
C LYS A 67 -13.51 -26.52 -7.34
N VAL A 68 -14.21 -27.14 -8.29
CA VAL A 68 -14.20 -28.60 -8.48
C VAL A 68 -12.89 -29.06 -9.11
N PHE A 69 -12.33 -28.27 -10.03
CA PHE A 69 -11.08 -28.57 -10.70
C PHE A 69 -9.89 -28.63 -9.74
N GLY A 70 -9.72 -27.59 -8.91
CA GLY A 70 -8.63 -27.50 -7.94
C GLY A 70 -8.91 -28.17 -6.59
N ASP A 71 -10.07 -28.80 -6.41
CA ASP A 71 -10.56 -29.29 -5.11
C ASP A 71 -10.47 -28.21 -4.00
N TRP A 72 -10.88 -26.98 -4.34
CA TRP A 72 -10.70 -25.80 -3.50
C TRP A 72 -11.97 -24.93 -3.46
N PRO A 73 -12.55 -24.66 -2.28
CA PRO A 73 -13.91 -24.10 -2.20
C PRO A 73 -14.00 -22.59 -2.45
N THR A 74 -12.90 -21.85 -2.37
CA THR A 74 -12.90 -20.37 -2.35
C THR A 74 -12.20 -19.75 -3.55
N ILE A 75 -12.39 -18.43 -3.72
CA ILE A 75 -11.78 -17.60 -4.77
C ILE A 75 -11.30 -16.32 -4.05
N PRO A 76 -10.08 -15.83 -4.31
CA PRO A 76 -9.18 -16.17 -5.43
C PRO A 76 -8.51 -17.54 -5.34
N GLN A 77 -8.03 -18.06 -6.48
CA GLN A 77 -7.19 -19.25 -6.59
C GLN A 77 -5.98 -18.95 -7.50
N LEU A 78 -4.77 -19.21 -7.00
CA LEU A 78 -3.53 -19.06 -7.74
C LEU A 78 -3.03 -20.42 -8.21
N TYR A 79 -2.70 -20.51 -9.49
CA TYR A 79 -2.04 -21.66 -10.09
C TYR A 79 -0.66 -21.26 -10.59
N VAL A 80 0.32 -22.13 -10.38
CA VAL A 80 1.69 -21.98 -10.88
C VAL A 80 2.10 -23.28 -11.57
N ASP A 81 2.58 -23.18 -12.81
CA ASP A 81 3.03 -24.30 -13.63
C ASP A 81 1.98 -25.43 -13.78
N GLY A 82 0.69 -25.08 -13.79
CA GLY A 82 -0.41 -26.06 -13.89
C GLY A 82 -1.05 -26.44 -12.55
N GLU A 83 -0.39 -26.17 -11.43
CA GLU A 83 -0.76 -26.70 -10.12
C GLU A 83 -1.36 -25.63 -9.22
N LEU A 84 -2.37 -26.01 -8.42
CA LEU A 84 -2.97 -25.09 -7.45
C LEU A 84 -1.99 -24.81 -6.31
N VAL A 85 -1.66 -23.53 -6.12
CA VAL A 85 -0.89 -23.05 -4.97
C VAL A 85 -1.81 -22.83 -3.77
N GLY A 86 -2.96 -22.19 -3.99
CA GLY A 86 -3.95 -21.96 -2.93
C GLY A 86 -4.79 -20.70 -3.12
N GLY A 87 -5.51 -20.33 -2.06
CA GLY A 87 -6.28 -19.09 -1.98
C GLY A 87 -5.55 -17.93 -1.31
N ASN A 88 -6.25 -16.82 -1.10
CA ASN A 88 -5.69 -15.56 -0.56
C ASN A 88 -4.83 -15.74 0.72
N ASP A 89 -5.29 -16.57 1.66
CA ASP A 89 -4.64 -16.68 2.97
C ASP A 89 -3.29 -17.40 2.85
N ILE A 90 -3.26 -18.53 2.13
CA ILE A 90 -2.02 -19.25 1.81
C ILE A 90 -1.05 -18.35 1.03
N ILE A 91 -1.55 -17.63 0.02
CA ILE A 91 -0.71 -16.73 -0.78
C ILE A 91 -0.12 -15.62 0.10
N GLY A 92 -0.92 -15.06 1.03
CA GLY A 92 -0.47 -14.08 2.00
C GLY A 92 0.61 -14.64 2.95
N GLU A 93 0.43 -15.86 3.44
CA GLU A 93 1.40 -16.56 4.29
C GLU A 93 2.71 -16.85 3.54
N MET A 94 2.64 -17.39 2.32
CA MET A 94 3.81 -17.67 1.48
C MET A 94 4.55 -16.39 1.08
N PHE A 95 3.81 -15.30 0.80
CA PHE A 95 4.39 -13.99 0.56
C PHE A 95 5.16 -13.52 1.80
N ASN A 96 4.52 -13.61 2.96
CA ASN A 96 5.10 -13.20 4.22
C ASN A 96 6.26 -14.09 4.65
N SER A 97 6.28 -15.40 4.39
CA SER A 97 7.39 -16.29 4.75
C SER A 97 8.58 -16.19 3.78
N GLY A 98 8.35 -15.64 2.58
CA GLY A 98 9.32 -15.62 1.48
C GLY A 98 9.26 -16.86 0.57
N GLU A 99 8.40 -17.85 0.86
CA GLU A 99 8.19 -19.03 0.02
C GLU A 99 7.63 -18.67 -1.36
N LEU A 100 6.78 -17.64 -1.45
CA LEU A 100 6.23 -17.19 -2.73
C LEU A 100 7.32 -16.57 -3.63
N HIS A 101 8.31 -15.91 -3.03
CA HIS A 101 9.46 -15.36 -3.78
C HIS A 101 10.29 -16.50 -4.36
N GLU A 102 10.58 -17.51 -3.54
CA GLU A 102 11.28 -18.73 -3.98
C GLU A 102 10.53 -19.47 -5.08
N LEU A 103 9.20 -19.62 -4.96
CA LEU A 103 8.35 -20.22 -5.99
C LEU A 103 8.48 -19.49 -7.34
N PHE A 104 8.60 -18.16 -7.32
CA PHE A 104 8.80 -17.37 -8.53
C PHE A 104 10.25 -17.26 -9.01
N GLY A 105 11.22 -17.78 -8.23
CA GLY A 105 12.64 -17.68 -8.54
C GLY A 105 13.23 -16.30 -8.23
N LEU A 106 12.60 -15.57 -7.30
CA LEU A 106 13.01 -14.24 -6.84
C LEU A 106 13.88 -14.34 -5.59
N GLU A 107 14.65 -13.28 -5.31
CA GLU A 107 15.39 -13.17 -4.06
C GLU A 107 14.43 -13.11 -2.88
N LYS A 108 14.77 -13.84 -1.80
CA LYS A 108 13.96 -13.81 -0.58
C LYS A 108 14.03 -12.42 0.06
N PRO A 109 12.91 -11.92 0.59
CA PRO A 109 12.86 -10.61 1.22
C PRO A 109 13.70 -10.58 2.51
N ASP A 110 14.19 -9.40 2.88
CA ASP A 110 14.84 -9.18 4.17
C ASP A 110 13.82 -9.39 5.30
N ARG A 111 14.05 -10.41 6.11
CA ARG A 111 13.24 -10.77 7.28
C ARG A 111 13.94 -10.42 8.60
N THR A 112 14.99 -9.60 8.57
CA THR A 112 15.69 -9.17 9.77
C THR A 112 14.73 -8.39 10.67
N PRO A 113 14.55 -8.79 11.94
CA PRO A 113 13.74 -8.03 12.89
C PRO A 113 14.17 -6.56 12.98
N PRO A 114 13.24 -5.60 12.92
CA PRO A 114 13.59 -4.20 13.07
C PRO A 114 13.91 -3.89 14.52
N GLU A 115 14.86 -2.98 14.72
CA GLU A 115 15.03 -2.32 16.01
C GLU A 115 13.86 -1.35 16.22
N ILE A 116 13.14 -1.53 17.33
CA ILE A 116 12.05 -0.64 17.76
C ILE A 116 12.26 -0.25 19.22
N THR A 117 11.64 0.83 19.65
CA THR A 117 11.63 1.28 21.04
C THR A 117 10.20 1.36 21.55
N ILE A 118 9.90 0.68 22.65
CA ILE A 118 8.66 0.82 23.42
C ILE A 118 9.03 1.48 24.75
N THR A 119 8.49 2.68 24.99
CA THR A 119 8.76 3.41 26.24
C THR A 119 8.20 2.67 27.45
N ASP A 120 8.74 2.92 28.63
CA ASP A 120 8.27 2.25 29.87
C ASP A 120 6.76 2.43 30.09
N LYS A 121 6.27 3.64 29.80
CA LYS A 121 4.84 3.97 29.93
C LYS A 121 3.99 3.21 28.92
N ALA A 122 4.42 3.12 27.67
CA ALA A 122 3.74 2.32 26.66
C ALA A 122 3.77 0.83 27.02
N ALA A 123 4.91 0.31 27.48
CA ALA A 123 5.06 -1.08 27.83
C ALA A 123 4.15 -1.47 29.01
N GLU A 124 4.03 -0.63 30.04
CA GLU A 124 3.08 -0.85 31.14
C GLU A 124 1.64 -0.98 30.63
N LYS A 125 1.20 -0.05 29.78
CA LYS A 125 -0.16 -0.04 29.24
C LYS A 125 -0.43 -1.19 28.26
N ILE A 126 0.54 -1.54 27.44
CA ILE A 126 0.43 -2.69 26.54
C ILE A 126 0.38 -3.99 27.34
N ARG A 127 1.18 -4.16 28.40
CA ARG A 127 1.11 -5.33 29.28
C ARG A 127 -0.25 -5.44 29.96
N GLU A 128 -0.73 -4.36 30.56
CA GLU A 128 -2.06 -4.29 31.19
C GLU A 128 -3.16 -4.75 30.22
N PHE A 129 -3.08 -4.33 28.96
CA PHE A 129 -4.02 -4.76 27.92
C PHE A 129 -3.84 -6.23 27.52
N LEU A 130 -2.60 -6.69 27.30
CA LEU A 130 -2.30 -8.06 26.89
C LEU A 130 -2.59 -9.11 27.96
N ASP A 131 -2.54 -8.75 29.25
CA ASP A 131 -2.88 -9.65 30.36
C ASP A 131 -4.34 -10.16 30.28
N ALA A 132 -5.23 -9.40 29.62
CA ALA A 132 -6.61 -9.84 29.35
C ALA A 132 -6.71 -10.90 28.24
N TYR A 133 -5.64 -11.14 27.48
CA TYR A 133 -5.61 -12.00 26.30
C TYR A 133 -4.41 -12.97 26.33
N PRO A 134 -4.40 -13.96 27.25
CA PRO A 134 -3.28 -14.88 27.40
C PRO A 134 -3.01 -15.67 26.10
N GLY A 135 -1.74 -15.72 25.69
CA GLY A 135 -1.29 -16.38 24.46
C GLY A 135 -1.42 -15.52 23.20
N ASN A 136 -1.96 -14.30 23.31
CA ASN A 136 -1.94 -13.33 22.23
C ASN A 136 -0.75 -12.38 22.36
N HIS A 137 -0.34 -11.85 21.21
CA HIS A 137 0.77 -10.92 21.06
C HIS A 137 0.30 -9.65 20.37
N LEU A 138 1.11 -8.60 20.45
CA LEU A 138 0.87 -7.35 19.73
C LEU A 138 1.26 -7.52 18.26
N HIS A 139 0.28 -7.45 17.36
CA HIS A 139 0.51 -7.36 15.92
C HIS A 139 0.59 -5.90 15.52
N PHE A 140 1.65 -5.53 14.80
CA PHE A 140 1.90 -4.19 14.33
C PHE A 140 1.97 -4.17 12.80
N ALA A 141 1.06 -3.41 12.18
CA ALA A 141 0.97 -3.29 10.74
C ALA A 141 1.21 -1.83 10.31
N ILE A 142 2.00 -1.63 9.27
CA ILE A 142 2.22 -0.32 8.62
C ILE A 142 2.01 -0.51 7.12
N ASP A 143 0.98 0.13 6.57
CA ASP A 143 0.65 0.01 5.16
C ASP A 143 1.58 0.85 4.25
N GLY A 144 1.34 0.81 2.93
CA GLY A 144 2.11 1.59 1.96
C GLY A 144 2.01 3.12 2.14
N GLY A 145 0.93 3.60 2.76
CA GLY A 145 0.69 5.00 3.07
C GLY A 145 1.27 5.45 4.41
N TRP A 146 2.00 4.57 5.11
CA TRP A 146 2.52 4.78 6.46
C TRP A 146 1.44 4.91 7.53
N ASP A 147 0.23 4.44 7.24
CA ASP A 147 -0.84 4.34 8.21
C ASP A 147 -0.59 3.09 9.08
N ALA A 148 -0.51 3.30 10.39
CA ALA A 148 -0.14 2.29 11.37
C ALA A 148 -1.34 1.75 12.14
N GLN A 149 -1.37 0.43 12.37
CA GLN A 149 -2.42 -0.24 13.11
C GLN A 149 -1.85 -1.26 14.09
N PHE A 150 -2.49 -1.37 15.25
CA PHE A 150 -2.19 -2.39 16.25
C PHE A 150 -3.38 -3.34 16.39
N GLN A 151 -3.09 -4.63 16.48
CA GLN A 151 -4.08 -5.67 16.74
C GLN A 151 -3.53 -6.63 17.78
N VAL A 152 -4.42 -7.34 18.48
CA VAL A 152 -4.02 -8.38 19.42
C VAL A 152 -4.56 -9.70 18.92
N GLY A 153 -3.68 -10.68 18.81
CA GLY A 153 -4.02 -12.00 18.27
C GLY A 153 -2.91 -13.02 18.49
N PRO A 154 -3.19 -14.30 18.23
CA PRO A 154 -2.21 -15.37 18.36
C PRO A 154 -1.10 -15.20 17.32
N LYS A 155 0.05 -15.83 17.58
CA LYS A 155 1.14 -15.97 16.61
C LYS A 155 0.77 -16.99 15.53
N GLN A 156 1.03 -16.66 14.26
CA GLN A 156 0.69 -17.49 13.09
C GLN A 156 1.91 -18.23 12.54
N GLY A 157 3.12 -17.80 12.88
CA GLY A 157 4.39 -18.47 12.56
C GLY A 157 5.12 -17.91 11.34
N THR A 158 4.49 -17.01 10.57
CA THR A 158 5.11 -16.34 9.42
C THR A 158 5.58 -14.91 9.73
N GLU A 159 5.22 -14.37 10.89
CA GLU A 159 5.55 -13.02 11.30
C GLU A 159 7.05 -12.84 11.59
N ILE A 160 7.52 -11.61 11.42
CA ILE A 160 8.80 -11.15 11.94
C ILE A 160 8.57 -10.71 13.37
N GLU A 161 9.31 -11.33 14.29
CA GLU A 161 9.20 -11.08 15.72
C GLU A 161 10.32 -10.14 16.17
N THR A 162 9.95 -9.08 16.89
CA THR A 162 10.90 -8.24 17.62
C THR A 162 10.44 -8.10 19.07
N GLU A 163 11.38 -7.94 19.99
CA GLU A 163 11.07 -7.71 21.41
C GLU A 163 11.60 -6.33 21.81
N SER A 164 10.75 -5.56 22.49
CA SER A 164 11.17 -4.31 23.13
C SER A 164 10.44 -4.15 24.46
N ASN A 165 11.19 -3.83 25.52
CA ASN A 165 10.66 -3.60 26.86
C ASN A 165 9.77 -4.75 27.40
N GLY A 166 10.16 -5.99 27.09
CA GLY A 166 9.44 -7.21 27.47
C GLY A 166 8.13 -7.43 26.72
N ILE A 167 7.88 -6.68 25.64
CA ILE A 167 6.73 -6.87 24.75
C ILE A 167 7.21 -7.48 23.43
N THR A 168 6.64 -8.63 23.08
CA THR A 168 6.78 -9.24 21.75
C THR A 168 5.85 -8.53 20.76
N VAL A 169 6.43 -8.06 19.66
CA VAL A 169 5.71 -7.42 18.55
C VAL A 169 5.89 -8.25 17.29
N LEU A 170 4.77 -8.58 16.65
CA LEU A 170 4.69 -9.38 15.42
C LEU A 170 4.33 -8.48 14.24
N MET A 171 5.08 -8.60 13.15
CA MET A 171 4.89 -7.80 11.93
C MET A 171 4.92 -8.68 10.68
N ASP A 172 4.22 -8.27 9.63
CA ASP A 172 4.52 -8.78 8.29
C ASP A 172 5.85 -8.18 7.76
N ILE A 173 6.38 -8.72 6.66
CA ILE A 173 7.62 -8.23 6.04
C ILE A 173 7.58 -6.72 5.76
N GLY A 174 6.53 -6.22 5.13
CA GLY A 174 6.44 -4.81 4.74
C GLY A 174 6.41 -3.89 5.96
N SER A 175 5.65 -4.29 6.97
CA SER A 175 5.54 -3.59 8.25
C SER A 175 6.87 -3.58 8.99
N ALA A 176 7.60 -4.70 9.04
CA ALA A 176 8.92 -4.78 9.66
C ALA A 176 9.93 -3.83 9.00
N GLN A 177 9.92 -3.72 7.67
CA GLN A 177 10.80 -2.80 6.95
C GLN A 177 10.47 -1.33 7.27
N ARG A 178 9.19 -0.97 7.40
CA ARG A 178 8.75 0.39 7.75
C ARG A 178 8.90 0.71 9.25
N ALA A 179 8.94 -0.31 10.10
CA ALA A 179 9.08 -0.15 11.54
C ALA A 179 10.53 0.06 12.00
N LYS A 180 11.52 0.03 11.10
CA LYS A 180 12.94 0.25 11.44
C LYS A 180 13.13 1.60 12.17
N GLY A 181 13.55 1.54 13.44
CA GLY A 181 13.74 2.70 14.32
C GLY A 181 12.45 3.26 14.92
N ALA A 182 11.31 2.59 14.78
CA ALA A 182 10.03 3.07 15.29
C ALA A 182 10.06 3.24 16.81
N THR A 183 9.41 4.31 17.30
CA THR A 183 9.20 4.52 18.73
C THR A 183 7.71 4.51 19.04
N ILE A 184 7.31 3.65 19.98
CA ILE A 184 5.95 3.50 20.49
C ILE A 184 5.93 4.05 21.91
N ASP A 185 5.14 5.10 22.11
CA ASP A 185 4.96 5.78 23.39
C ASP A 185 3.47 5.83 23.79
N TRP A 186 3.17 6.18 25.04
CA TRP A 186 1.81 6.38 25.53
C TRP A 186 1.62 7.83 25.98
N VAL A 187 0.74 8.54 25.30
CA VAL A 187 0.43 9.94 25.62
C VAL A 187 -0.94 10.06 26.24
N GLU A 188 -1.02 10.89 27.27
CA GLU A 188 -2.27 11.32 27.87
C GLU A 188 -2.49 12.78 27.47
N THR A 189 -3.62 13.06 26.84
CA THR A 189 -4.02 14.40 26.43
C THR A 189 -5.36 14.74 27.07
N VAL A 190 -5.70 16.03 27.06
CA VAL A 190 -7.02 16.50 27.52
C VAL A 190 -8.20 15.93 26.71
N GLN A 191 -7.93 15.34 25.53
CA GLN A 191 -8.92 14.74 24.64
C GLN A 191 -8.97 13.20 24.75
N GLY A 192 -8.07 12.59 25.54
CA GLY A 192 -7.97 11.14 25.69
C GLY A 192 -6.53 10.65 25.81
N GLU A 193 -6.39 9.37 26.07
CA GLU A 193 -5.11 8.67 26.13
C GLU A 193 -4.97 7.68 24.97
N GLY A 194 -3.74 7.41 24.55
CA GLY A 194 -3.48 6.44 23.51
C GLY A 194 -2.02 6.30 23.12
N LEU A 195 -1.77 5.34 22.24
CA LEU A 195 -0.44 5.12 21.67
C LEU A 195 -0.06 6.28 20.75
N LYS A 196 1.13 6.84 20.98
CA LYS A 196 1.80 7.73 20.05
C LYS A 196 2.89 6.94 19.35
N LEU A 197 2.92 7.03 18.03
CA LEU A 197 3.90 6.37 17.19
C LEU A 197 4.77 7.40 16.48
N ASP A 198 6.08 7.17 16.51
CA ASP A 198 7.05 7.85 15.67
C ASP A 198 7.68 6.85 14.70
N LEU A 199 7.59 7.14 13.40
CA LEU A 199 8.11 6.31 12.32
C LEU A 199 9.17 7.13 11.57
N PRO A 200 10.47 6.99 11.91
CA PRO A 200 11.51 7.83 11.34
C PRO A 200 11.70 7.63 9.82
N GLY A 201 11.28 6.49 9.28
CA GLY A 201 11.28 6.24 7.85
C GLY A 201 10.08 6.86 7.09
N ALA A 202 9.08 7.40 7.80
CA ALA A 202 7.88 7.91 7.16
C ALA A 202 8.18 9.17 6.32
N PRO A 203 7.56 9.32 5.14
CA PRO A 203 7.68 10.53 4.35
C PRO A 203 7.29 11.76 5.16
N ALA A 204 8.15 12.78 5.14
CA ALA A 204 7.92 14.03 5.83
C ALA A 204 6.54 14.62 5.44
N PRO A 205 5.75 15.13 6.40
CA PRO A 205 4.42 15.67 6.12
C PRO A 205 4.47 16.77 5.06
N VAL A 206 3.36 16.94 4.33
CA VAL A 206 3.25 17.99 3.31
C VAL A 206 3.55 19.34 3.92
N ARG A 207 4.50 20.06 3.33
CA ARG A 207 4.93 21.38 3.80
C ARG A 207 4.03 22.46 3.18
N GLN A 208 3.75 23.53 3.93
CA GLN A 208 3.19 24.73 3.29
C GLN A 208 4.33 25.50 2.62
N MET A 209 4.06 26.08 1.46
CA MET A 209 4.95 26.99 0.76
C MET A 209 4.22 28.31 0.55
N THR A 210 4.86 29.43 0.85
CA THR A 210 4.28 30.75 0.60
C THR A 210 4.47 31.17 -0.86
N PRO A 211 3.65 32.08 -1.41
CA PRO A 211 3.90 32.63 -2.76
C PRO A 211 5.28 33.27 -2.93
N ALA A 212 5.78 33.94 -1.90
CA ALA A 212 7.11 34.56 -1.92
C ALA A 212 8.23 33.51 -1.99
N GLU A 213 8.14 32.45 -1.19
CA GLU A 213 9.08 31.33 -1.22
C GLU A 213 9.03 30.61 -2.57
N LEU A 214 7.82 30.36 -3.12
CA LEU A 214 7.67 29.76 -4.44
C LEU A 214 8.39 30.59 -5.50
N GLN A 215 8.16 31.90 -5.51
CA GLN A 215 8.80 32.82 -6.46
C GLN A 215 10.33 32.83 -6.32
N GLU A 216 10.85 32.82 -5.08
CA GLU A 216 12.28 32.79 -4.82
C GLU A 216 12.92 31.49 -5.34
N ARG A 217 12.32 30.34 -5.04
CA ARG A 217 12.82 29.04 -5.48
C ARG A 217 12.77 28.88 -7.00
N MET A 218 11.70 29.35 -7.64
CA MET A 218 11.62 29.41 -9.10
C MET A 218 12.71 30.32 -9.70
N ASN A 219 12.94 31.50 -9.11
CA ASN A 219 13.97 32.44 -9.56
C ASN A 219 15.40 31.90 -9.36
N SER A 220 15.61 31.01 -8.38
CA SER A 220 16.90 30.36 -8.15
C SER A 220 17.29 29.34 -9.23
N GLY A 221 16.35 28.98 -10.11
CA GLY A 221 16.55 27.94 -11.13
C GLY A 221 16.45 26.51 -10.57
N GLU A 222 15.90 26.34 -9.37
CA GLU A 222 15.61 25.02 -8.83
C GLU A 222 14.61 24.27 -9.71
N ASN A 223 14.88 22.98 -9.96
CA ASN A 223 14.04 22.11 -10.79
C ASN A 223 12.78 21.63 -10.06
N LEU A 224 12.01 22.57 -9.50
CA LEU A 224 10.72 22.31 -8.85
C LEU A 224 9.59 22.30 -9.88
N ARG A 225 8.55 21.49 -9.64
CA ARG A 225 7.36 21.43 -10.48
C ARG A 225 6.17 22.02 -9.75
N VAL A 226 5.56 23.02 -10.35
CA VAL A 226 4.28 23.56 -9.86
C VAL A 226 3.16 22.84 -10.60
N ILE A 227 2.26 22.22 -9.85
CA ILE A 227 1.19 21.36 -10.37
C ILE A 227 -0.17 22.00 -10.08
N ASP A 228 -0.86 22.40 -11.14
CA ASP A 228 -2.19 22.99 -11.09
C ASP A 228 -3.28 21.91 -11.14
N VAL A 229 -4.01 21.79 -10.02
CA VAL A 229 -5.12 20.82 -9.85
C VAL A 229 -6.49 21.48 -9.92
N ARG A 230 -6.59 22.74 -10.39
CA ARG A 230 -7.86 23.47 -10.54
C ARG A 230 -8.74 22.87 -11.64
N SER A 231 -9.95 23.40 -11.80
CA SER A 231 -10.78 23.03 -12.94
C SER A 231 -10.25 23.68 -14.24
N GLU A 232 -10.65 23.15 -15.40
CA GLU A 232 -10.32 23.76 -16.69
C GLU A 232 -10.89 25.19 -16.81
N ALA A 233 -12.09 25.42 -16.29
CA ALA A 233 -12.73 26.74 -16.28
C ALA A 233 -11.88 27.76 -15.49
N ASP A 234 -11.42 27.41 -14.29
CA ASP A 234 -10.58 28.29 -13.47
C ASP A 234 -9.25 28.62 -14.14
N ARG A 235 -8.64 27.63 -14.82
CA ARG A 235 -7.40 27.82 -15.58
C ARG A 235 -7.59 28.70 -16.80
N ASN A 236 -8.72 28.58 -17.49
CA ASN A 236 -9.05 29.40 -18.66
C ASN A 236 -9.34 30.86 -18.26
N GLU A 237 -9.95 31.09 -17.10
CA GLU A 237 -10.19 32.44 -16.59
C GLU A 237 -8.90 33.11 -16.10
N LYS A 238 -8.09 32.37 -15.33
CA LYS A 238 -6.85 32.86 -14.72
C LYS A 238 -5.71 31.83 -14.86
N PRO A 239 -4.99 31.85 -16.00
CA PRO A 239 -3.92 30.90 -16.25
C PRO A 239 -2.72 31.13 -15.33
N LEU A 240 -2.03 30.03 -14.99
CA LEU A 240 -0.75 30.05 -14.29
C LEU A 240 0.29 29.47 -15.24
N ASP A 241 0.93 30.34 -16.04
CA ASP A 241 1.84 29.91 -17.12
C ASP A 241 3.06 29.11 -16.66
N PHE A 242 3.39 29.22 -15.37
CA PHE A 242 4.49 28.50 -14.74
C PHE A 242 4.09 27.15 -14.13
N ALA A 243 2.80 26.79 -14.16
CA ALA A 243 2.28 25.56 -13.58
C ALA A 243 1.87 24.56 -14.66
N GLU A 244 2.16 23.28 -14.42
CA GLU A 244 1.75 22.15 -15.24
C GLU A 244 0.38 21.64 -14.78
N VAL A 245 -0.51 21.32 -15.70
CA VAL A 245 -1.83 20.77 -15.36
C VAL A 245 -1.70 19.31 -14.94
N LEU A 246 -2.36 18.92 -13.84
CA LEU A 246 -2.45 17.52 -13.44
C LEU A 246 -3.43 16.72 -14.32
N ASP A 247 -2.97 16.32 -15.49
CA ASP A 247 -3.68 15.42 -16.40
C ASP A 247 -3.18 13.96 -16.30
N ALA A 248 -3.78 13.07 -17.10
CA ALA A 248 -3.42 11.65 -17.12
C ALA A 248 -1.95 11.40 -17.51
N ASP A 249 -1.42 12.21 -18.41
CA ASP A 249 -0.04 12.09 -18.89
C ASP A 249 0.94 12.52 -17.79
N LEU A 250 0.64 13.60 -17.07
CA LEU A 250 1.44 14.05 -15.94
C LEU A 250 1.38 13.04 -14.79
N MET A 251 0.20 12.52 -14.47
CA MET A 251 0.05 11.47 -13.45
C MET A 251 0.88 10.24 -13.76
N ALA A 252 0.91 9.79 -15.03
CA ALA A 252 1.75 8.68 -15.45
C ALA A 252 3.25 9.01 -15.31
N LYS A 253 3.68 10.22 -15.69
CA LYS A 253 5.08 10.67 -15.52
C LYS A 253 5.50 10.76 -14.06
N LEU A 254 4.61 11.21 -13.18
CA LEU A 254 4.91 11.32 -11.75
C LEU A 254 4.94 9.95 -11.07
N LYS A 255 4.17 8.97 -11.55
CA LYS A 255 4.21 7.62 -11.00
C LYS A 255 5.61 6.99 -11.11
N ASP A 256 6.28 7.18 -12.24
CA ASP A 256 7.61 6.61 -12.53
C ASP A 256 8.73 7.68 -12.45
N GLY A 257 8.43 8.83 -11.82
CA GLY A 257 9.31 10.01 -11.75
C GLY A 257 10.35 9.97 -10.63
N ASP A 258 11.24 10.98 -10.62
CA ASP A 258 12.18 11.19 -9.51
C ASP A 258 11.44 11.68 -8.26
N THR A 259 11.34 10.82 -7.24
CA THR A 259 10.65 11.12 -5.98
C THR A 259 11.34 12.18 -5.12
N ASN A 260 12.57 12.57 -5.45
CA ASN A 260 13.27 13.69 -4.80
C ASN A 260 12.97 15.04 -5.44
N GLN A 261 12.32 15.06 -6.60
CA GLN A 261 11.95 16.30 -7.28
C GLN A 261 10.92 17.07 -6.43
N PRO A 262 11.14 18.37 -6.14
CA PRO A 262 10.16 19.16 -5.42
C PRO A 262 8.85 19.32 -6.20
N LEU A 263 7.73 18.95 -5.58
CA LEU A 263 6.38 19.12 -6.13
C LEU A 263 5.61 20.15 -5.31
N VAL A 264 5.09 21.18 -5.97
CA VAL A 264 4.26 22.22 -5.36
C VAL A 264 2.86 22.16 -5.95
N PHE A 265 1.88 21.73 -5.17
CA PHE A 265 0.49 21.64 -5.63
C PHE A 265 -0.25 22.95 -5.41
N VAL A 266 -0.99 23.40 -6.43
CA VAL A 266 -1.82 24.61 -6.39
C VAL A 266 -3.26 24.32 -6.81
N CYS A 267 -4.21 24.70 -5.95
CA CYS A 267 -5.63 24.84 -6.30
C CYS A 267 -6.08 26.29 -6.07
N ASN A 268 -7.37 26.61 -6.09
CA ASN A 268 -7.83 27.98 -5.87
C ASN A 268 -7.48 28.53 -4.48
N VAL A 269 -7.63 27.72 -3.42
CA VAL A 269 -7.52 28.16 -2.01
C VAL A 269 -6.63 27.27 -1.12
N GLY A 270 -5.98 26.25 -1.69
CA GLY A 270 -5.08 25.34 -0.96
C GLY A 270 -5.71 24.06 -0.37
N GLN A 271 -7.02 23.83 -0.51
CA GLN A 271 -7.71 22.66 0.06
C GLN A 271 -7.55 21.41 -0.81
N THR A 272 -7.96 21.48 -2.07
CA THR A 272 -7.84 20.36 -3.02
C THR A 272 -6.37 19.99 -3.28
N SER A 273 -5.49 20.99 -3.39
CA SER A 273 -4.06 20.76 -3.58
C SER A 273 -3.41 20.02 -2.41
N MET A 274 -3.89 20.22 -1.18
CA MET A 274 -3.42 19.45 -0.02
C MET A 274 -3.70 17.94 -0.19
N GLN A 275 -4.87 17.58 -0.71
CA GLN A 275 -5.22 16.17 -0.91
C GLN A 275 -4.32 15.51 -1.96
N TYR A 276 -4.04 16.22 -3.07
CA TYR A 276 -3.08 15.75 -4.06
C TYR A 276 -1.66 15.69 -3.51
N ALA A 277 -1.23 16.69 -2.74
CA ALA A 277 0.07 16.69 -2.09
C ALA A 277 0.23 15.46 -1.17
N GLU A 278 -0.77 15.15 -0.35
CA GLU A 278 -0.77 13.95 0.50
C GLU A 278 -0.74 12.65 -0.33
N HIS A 279 -1.45 12.61 -1.45
CA HIS A 279 -1.44 11.46 -2.35
C HIS A 279 -0.02 11.16 -2.89
N TYR A 280 0.71 12.18 -3.34
CA TYR A 280 2.08 11.99 -3.83
C TYR A 280 3.10 11.78 -2.71
N ARG A 281 2.91 12.39 -1.54
CA ARG A 281 3.69 12.07 -0.34
C ARG A 281 3.61 10.58 -0.02
N LYS A 282 2.40 10.00 -0.05
CA LYS A 282 2.19 8.55 0.16
C LYS A 282 2.80 7.66 -0.93
N GLN A 283 3.11 8.20 -2.11
CA GLN A 283 3.83 7.50 -3.17
C GLN A 283 5.37 7.61 -3.05
N GLY A 284 5.88 8.18 -1.96
CA GLY A 284 7.31 8.25 -1.68
C GLY A 284 7.98 9.56 -2.10
N TYR A 285 7.23 10.55 -2.60
CA TYR A 285 7.79 11.88 -2.82
C TYR A 285 8.23 12.52 -1.49
N THR A 286 9.49 12.91 -1.41
CA THR A 286 10.10 13.44 -0.17
C THR A 286 9.97 14.96 -0.06
N GLN A 287 9.74 15.63 -1.18
CA GLN A 287 9.67 17.09 -1.28
C GLN A 287 8.32 17.56 -1.80
N VAL A 288 7.27 17.38 -1.00
CA VAL A 288 5.91 17.78 -1.38
C VAL A 288 5.44 19.00 -0.61
N TYR A 289 4.90 19.97 -1.34
CA TYR A 289 4.43 21.23 -0.82
C TYR A 289 3.00 21.52 -1.29
N ASN A 290 2.23 22.17 -0.42
CA ASN A 290 0.95 22.78 -0.75
C ASN A 290 1.13 24.30 -0.74
N LEU A 291 0.69 24.97 -1.81
CA LEU A 291 0.78 26.42 -1.90
C LEU A 291 -0.24 27.09 -0.96
N GLU A 292 0.26 27.91 -0.04
CA GLU A 292 -0.56 28.63 0.93
C GLU A 292 -1.48 29.64 0.23
N GLY A 293 -2.78 29.57 0.53
CA GLY A 293 -3.80 30.41 -0.10
C GLY A 293 -4.09 30.09 -1.57
N GLY A 294 -3.40 29.10 -2.16
CA GLY A 294 -3.61 28.66 -3.54
C GLY A 294 -3.31 29.73 -4.59
N ALA A 295 -3.89 29.55 -5.78
CA ALA A 295 -3.74 30.48 -6.90
C ALA A 295 -4.22 31.89 -6.56
N ASN A 296 -5.23 32.02 -5.68
CA ASN A 296 -5.74 33.31 -5.24
C ASN A 296 -4.69 34.15 -4.51
N ALA A 297 -3.70 33.53 -3.85
CA ALA A 297 -2.64 34.25 -3.16
C ALA A 297 -1.52 34.76 -4.10
N ILE A 298 -1.50 34.29 -5.34
CA ILE A 298 -0.56 34.75 -6.39
C ILE A 298 -1.25 35.74 -7.33
N LEU A 299 -2.52 35.51 -7.63
CA LEU A 299 -3.30 36.26 -8.61
C LEU A 299 -4.00 37.50 -8.02
N SER A 300 -3.86 37.74 -6.71
CA SER A 300 -4.41 38.89 -5.98
C SER A 300 -3.59 40.16 -6.15
#